data_AF-A0A954GPD2-F1
#
_entry.id   AF-A0A954GPD2-F1
#
_cell.length_a   1.000
_cell.length_b   1.000
_cell.length_c   1.000
_cell.angle_alpha   90.00
_cell.angle_beta   90.00
_cell.angle_gamma   90.00
#
_symmetry.space_group_name_H-M   'P 1'
#
loop_
_entity.id
_entity.type
_entity.pdbx_description
1 polymer ?
#
loop_
_entity_poly.entity_id
_entity_poly.type
_entity_poly.pdbx_seq_one_letter_code
_entity_poly.pdbx_strand_id
1 'polypeptide(L)'
;KKVQHWKEEDPLFVAEAVEDQLDSIYSPVVQLKSGGYLVINQTEALVAIDVNSGSYRGDDDAEKNAFQVNMRAAEEIARQIRLRDLGGVIVNDFIDMRDERHRRKVEAKLRDCVARDRARTKVLRISPFGLIEMTRQRIRPSLKRSIYEDCPCCNGTGHVKTVESMAIEVMRALMTASSLPKVKSVKLELHQRVADYLINKKRREITNLEEENDVNVSVQTGINVGPTHLKVSCADENGASVAAPALAKN
;
A
#
# COMPACT_ATOMS: atom_id res chain seq x y z
N LYS A 1 -41.78 18.78 3.73
CA LYS A 1 -41.35 17.56 4.48
C LYS A 1 -39.89 17.27 4.13
N LYS A 2 -39.02 17.00 5.10
CA LYS A 2 -37.57 16.70 4.88
C LYS A 2 -37.30 15.25 4.43
N VAL A 3 -38.31 14.38 4.45
CA VAL A 3 -38.24 12.98 4.00
C VAL A 3 -39.25 12.81 2.87
N GLN A 4 -38.79 12.24 1.75
CA GLN A 4 -39.59 11.99 0.55
C GLN A 4 -39.30 10.57 0.06
N HIS A 5 -40.34 9.87 -0.42
CA HIS A 5 -40.21 8.53 -0.99
C HIS A 5 -39.75 8.64 -2.45
N TRP A 6 -38.67 7.94 -2.80
CA TRP A 6 -38.23 7.81 -4.19
C TRP A 6 -39.23 6.96 -4.97
N LYS A 7 -39.70 7.46 -6.11
CA LYS A 7 -40.76 6.82 -6.91
C LYS A 7 -40.36 6.54 -8.35
N GLU A 8 -39.16 6.94 -8.73
CA GLU A 8 -38.66 6.72 -10.09
C GLU A 8 -38.24 5.25 -10.26
N GLU A 9 -38.24 4.78 -11.51
CA GLU A 9 -37.88 3.40 -11.85
C GLU A 9 -36.37 3.16 -11.67
N ASP A 10 -35.55 4.16 -11.99
CA ASP A 10 -34.11 4.09 -11.82
C ASP A 10 -33.72 4.14 -10.32
N PRO A 11 -32.70 3.37 -9.89
CA PRO A 11 -32.19 3.46 -8.53
C PRO A 11 -31.72 4.87 -8.19
N LEU A 12 -32.04 5.36 -6.99
CA LEU A 12 -31.76 6.73 -6.54
C LEU A 12 -30.32 7.20 -6.83
N PHE A 13 -29.31 6.38 -6.56
CA PHE A 13 -27.91 6.79 -6.76
C PHE A 13 -27.48 6.82 -8.23
N VAL A 14 -28.14 6.04 -9.09
CA VAL A 14 -27.93 6.07 -10.53
C VAL A 14 -28.57 7.34 -11.10
N ALA A 15 -29.83 7.62 -10.73
CA ALA A 15 -30.54 8.82 -11.16
C ALA A 15 -29.82 10.11 -10.75
N GLU A 16 -29.21 10.14 -9.56
CA GLU A 16 -28.44 11.28 -9.04
C GLU A 16 -26.96 11.29 -9.48
N ALA A 17 -26.53 10.37 -10.35
CA ALA A 17 -25.14 10.24 -10.82
C ALA A 17 -24.09 10.17 -9.68
N VAL A 18 -24.45 9.48 -8.60
CA VAL A 18 -23.60 9.29 -7.41
C VAL A 18 -22.72 8.04 -7.55
N GLU A 19 -23.11 7.06 -8.36
CA GLU A 19 -22.40 5.77 -8.49
C GLU A 19 -20.94 5.95 -8.93
N ASP A 20 -20.69 6.76 -9.96
CA ASP A 20 -19.33 7.08 -10.43
C ASP A 20 -18.48 7.73 -9.33
N GLN A 21 -19.13 8.51 -8.46
CA GLN A 21 -18.43 9.12 -7.32
C GLN A 21 -18.09 8.07 -6.27
N LEU A 22 -18.96 7.09 -6.02
CA LEU A 22 -18.71 5.99 -5.08
C LEU A 22 -17.53 5.13 -5.54
N ASP A 23 -17.47 4.78 -6.81
CA ASP A 23 -16.36 4.00 -7.37
C ASP A 23 -15.02 4.76 -7.26
N SER A 24 -15.07 6.08 -7.47
CA SER A 24 -13.87 6.93 -7.37
C SER A 24 -13.29 7.02 -5.94
N ILE A 25 -14.06 6.67 -4.90
CA ILE A 25 -13.60 6.68 -3.49
C ILE A 25 -12.46 5.68 -3.29
N TYR A 26 -12.42 4.59 -4.07
CA TYR A 26 -11.38 3.56 -3.97
C TYR A 26 -10.11 3.89 -4.73
N SER A 27 -10.20 4.76 -5.75
CA SER A 27 -9.03 5.19 -6.51
C SER A 27 -8.10 6.03 -5.64
N PRO A 28 -6.78 5.78 -5.62
CA PRO A 28 -5.83 6.69 -4.97
C PRO A 28 -5.77 8.04 -5.68
N VAL A 29 -6.14 8.11 -6.97
CA VAL A 29 -6.11 9.33 -7.78
C VAL A 29 -7.50 9.96 -7.85
N VAL A 30 -7.59 11.26 -7.55
CA VAL A 30 -8.84 12.05 -7.63
C VAL A 30 -8.64 13.21 -8.60
N GLN A 31 -9.41 13.24 -9.68
CA GLN A 31 -9.35 14.30 -10.67
C GLN A 31 -10.00 15.59 -10.15
N LEU A 32 -9.31 16.72 -10.28
CA LEU A 32 -9.85 18.05 -10.03
C LEU A 32 -10.57 18.55 -11.29
N LYS A 33 -11.62 19.35 -11.12
CA LYS A 33 -12.38 19.94 -12.24
C LYS A 33 -11.53 20.79 -13.21
N SER A 34 -10.33 21.18 -12.80
CA SER A 34 -9.39 21.97 -13.61
C SER A 34 -8.33 21.14 -14.34
N GLY A 35 -8.34 19.81 -14.28
CA GLY A 35 -7.33 18.98 -14.94
C GLY A 35 -6.04 18.75 -14.13
N GLY A 36 -5.99 19.27 -12.90
CA GLY A 36 -5.06 18.76 -11.88
C GLY A 36 -5.64 17.52 -11.19
N TYR A 37 -4.88 16.88 -10.33
CA TYR A 37 -5.34 15.70 -9.59
C TYR A 37 -4.67 15.59 -8.22
N LEU A 38 -5.34 14.89 -7.30
CA LEU A 38 -4.80 14.50 -6.01
C LEU A 38 -4.34 13.06 -6.05
N VAL A 39 -3.27 12.73 -5.32
CA VAL A 39 -2.88 11.35 -5.01
C VAL A 39 -2.98 11.15 -3.51
N ILE A 40 -3.84 10.24 -3.07
CA ILE A 40 -4.13 9.97 -1.65
C ILE A 40 -3.54 8.61 -1.28
N ASN A 41 -2.51 8.63 -0.42
CA ASN A 41 -1.82 7.44 0.06
C ASN A 41 -1.99 7.29 1.57
N GLN A 42 -2.68 6.23 1.98
CA GLN A 42 -2.82 5.87 3.39
C GLN A 42 -1.66 4.95 3.79
N THR A 43 -0.88 5.38 4.78
CA THR A 43 0.17 4.57 5.42
C THR A 43 -0.29 4.05 6.77
N GLU A 44 0.59 3.37 7.49
CA GLU A 44 0.32 2.87 8.84
C GLU A 44 -0.01 4.01 9.82
N ALA A 45 0.78 5.09 9.81
CA ALA A 45 0.71 6.15 10.80
C ALA A 45 -0.07 7.39 10.33
N LEU A 46 -0.06 7.68 9.02
CA LEU A 46 -0.60 8.92 8.46
C LEU A 46 -1.21 8.74 7.08
N VAL A 47 -1.94 9.75 6.63
CA VAL A 47 -2.40 9.87 5.24
C VAL A 47 -1.58 10.97 4.57
N ALA A 48 -0.92 10.66 3.47
CA ALA A 48 -0.24 11.63 2.62
C ALA A 48 -1.15 11.97 1.43
N ILE A 49 -1.33 13.26 1.15
CA ILE A 49 -2.09 13.75 0.00
C ILE A 49 -1.20 14.68 -0.80
N ASP A 50 -0.94 14.30 -2.05
CA ASP A 50 -0.10 15.05 -2.99
C ASP A 50 -0.97 15.76 -4.04
N VAL A 51 -0.64 17.01 -4.37
CA VAL A 51 -1.40 17.86 -5.31
C VAL A 51 -0.60 18.07 -6.59
N ASN A 52 -1.17 17.63 -7.72
CA ASN A 52 -0.54 17.77 -9.03
C ASN A 52 -1.34 18.71 -9.93
N SER A 53 -0.64 19.57 -10.67
CA SER A 53 -1.25 20.47 -11.67
C SER A 53 -1.71 19.73 -12.93
N GLY A 54 -1.14 18.55 -13.21
CA GLY A 54 -1.51 17.72 -14.36
C GLY A 54 -1.38 18.48 -15.69
N SER A 55 -2.46 18.47 -16.48
CA SER A 55 -2.51 19.18 -17.77
C SER A 55 -3.05 20.62 -17.66
N TYR A 56 -3.30 21.13 -16.44
CA TYR A 56 -3.85 22.47 -16.27
C TYR A 56 -2.86 23.54 -16.72
N ARG A 57 -3.27 24.33 -17.72
CA ARG A 57 -2.57 25.53 -18.21
C ARG A 57 -3.60 26.66 -18.27
N GLY A 58 -3.82 27.33 -17.14
CA GLY A 58 -4.84 28.37 -17.02
C GLY A 58 -4.34 29.77 -17.43
N ASP A 59 -3.13 30.11 -17.01
CA ASP A 59 -2.49 31.42 -17.20
C ASP A 59 -1.03 31.21 -17.66
N ASP A 60 -0.40 32.21 -18.28
CA ASP A 60 1.04 32.16 -18.65
C ASP A 60 1.95 32.23 -17.40
N ASP A 61 1.36 32.49 -16.23
CA ASP A 61 2.02 32.59 -14.94
C ASP A 61 1.87 31.28 -14.13
N ALA A 62 2.99 30.56 -14.00
CA ALA A 62 3.07 29.31 -13.25
C ALA A 62 2.67 29.48 -11.76
N GLU A 63 2.97 30.61 -11.13
CA GLU A 63 2.66 30.87 -9.72
C GLU A 63 1.15 31.00 -9.50
N LYS A 64 0.45 31.71 -10.40
CA LYS A 64 -1.01 31.82 -10.36
C LYS A 64 -1.68 30.48 -10.62
N ASN A 65 -1.16 29.68 -11.56
CA ASN A 65 -1.69 28.35 -11.83
C ASN A 65 -1.58 27.44 -10.60
N ALA A 66 -0.41 27.40 -9.95
CA ALA A 66 -0.19 26.66 -8.71
C ALA A 66 -1.19 27.09 -7.62
N PHE A 67 -1.34 28.40 -7.41
CA PHE A 67 -2.30 28.93 -6.44
C PHE A 67 -3.74 28.48 -6.74
N GLN A 68 -4.20 28.58 -7.99
CA GLN A 68 -5.57 28.18 -8.37
C GLN A 68 -5.82 26.66 -8.21
N VAL A 69 -4.83 25.83 -8.58
CA VAL A 69 -4.91 24.38 -8.38
C VAL A 69 -4.99 24.06 -6.89
N ASN A 70 -4.13 24.67 -6.07
CA ASN A 70 -4.11 24.45 -4.62
C ASN A 70 -5.43 24.87 -3.94
N MET A 71 -6.07 25.95 -4.39
CA MET A 71 -7.37 26.38 -3.86
C MET A 71 -8.48 25.35 -4.13
N ARG A 72 -8.48 24.74 -5.31
CA ARG A 72 -9.42 23.66 -5.68
C ARG A 72 -9.09 22.35 -4.95
N ALA A 73 -7.79 22.05 -4.84
CA ALA A 73 -7.30 20.91 -4.08
C ALA A 73 -7.75 21.00 -2.62
N ALA A 74 -7.69 22.16 -1.97
CA ALA A 74 -8.15 22.33 -0.59
C ALA A 74 -9.64 21.99 -0.40
N GLU A 75 -10.50 22.35 -1.36
CA GLU A 75 -11.92 21.97 -1.35
C GLU A 75 -12.10 20.46 -1.51
N GLU A 76 -11.39 19.87 -2.47
CA GLU A 76 -11.52 18.45 -2.80
C GLU A 76 -10.92 17.56 -1.71
N ILE A 77 -9.79 17.94 -1.11
CA ILE A 77 -9.20 17.28 0.06
C ILE A 77 -10.23 17.20 1.18
N ALA A 78 -10.86 18.33 1.53
CA ALA A 78 -11.87 18.37 2.59
C ALA A 78 -13.08 17.46 2.26
N ARG A 79 -13.47 17.37 0.98
CA ARG A 79 -14.52 16.45 0.52
C ARG A 79 -14.10 14.98 0.66
N GLN A 80 -12.90 14.64 0.18
CA GLN A 80 -12.39 13.27 0.15
C GLN A 80 -12.12 12.70 1.54
N ILE A 81 -11.56 13.48 2.46
CA ILE A 81 -11.34 13.01 3.85
C ILE A 81 -12.65 12.65 4.56
N ARG A 82 -13.77 13.30 4.18
CA ARG A 82 -15.11 12.96 4.68
C ARG A 82 -15.68 11.72 4.01
N LEU A 83 -15.62 11.65 2.67
CA LEU A 83 -16.18 10.52 1.90
C LEU A 83 -15.47 9.20 2.21
N ARG A 84 -14.15 9.24 2.39
CA ARG A 84 -13.31 8.06 2.70
C ARG A 84 -13.19 7.77 4.21
N ASP A 85 -13.79 8.62 5.05
CA ASP A 85 -13.61 8.67 6.50
C ASP A 85 -12.12 8.56 6.94
N LEU A 86 -11.26 9.37 6.32
CA LEU A 86 -9.84 9.41 6.65
C LEU A 86 -9.65 10.12 8.00
N GLY A 87 -8.83 9.55 8.87
CA GLY A 87 -8.59 10.13 10.19
C GLY A 87 -7.21 9.78 10.74
N GLY A 88 -6.85 10.41 11.85
CA GLY A 88 -5.47 10.46 12.34
C GLY A 88 -4.73 11.67 11.79
N VAL A 89 -3.43 11.51 11.59
CA VAL A 89 -2.56 12.55 10.99
C VAL A 89 -2.73 12.52 9.48
N ILE A 90 -2.98 13.69 8.89
CA ILE A 90 -3.08 13.89 7.44
C ILE A 90 -2.07 14.99 7.07
N VAL A 91 -1.21 14.68 6.12
CA VAL A 91 -0.18 15.58 5.59
C VAL A 91 -0.56 15.92 4.16
N ASN A 92 -0.72 17.21 3.88
CA ASN A 92 -1.11 17.70 2.57
C ASN A 92 0.08 18.41 1.93
N ASP A 93 0.57 17.87 0.82
CA ASP A 93 1.65 18.39 0.01
C ASP A 93 1.06 19.20 -1.15
N PHE A 94 0.97 20.51 -0.95
CA PHE A 94 0.47 21.44 -1.96
C PHE A 94 1.60 21.85 -2.90
N ILE A 95 1.25 22.23 -4.13
CA ILE A 95 2.23 22.75 -5.09
C ILE A 95 2.94 23.96 -4.47
N ASP A 96 4.27 24.02 -4.58
CA ASP A 96 5.08 25.12 -4.08
C ASP A 96 4.57 26.48 -4.57
N MET A 97 4.45 27.42 -3.64
CA MET A 97 4.07 28.81 -3.90
C MET A 97 5.12 29.73 -3.29
N ARG A 98 5.63 30.69 -4.07
CA ARG A 98 6.63 31.68 -3.60
C ARG A 98 5.98 32.78 -2.76
N ASP A 99 4.78 33.21 -3.12
CA ASP A 99 4.07 34.27 -2.39
C ASP A 99 3.47 33.75 -1.07
N GLU A 100 3.85 34.38 0.04
CA GLU A 100 3.30 34.07 1.37
C GLU A 100 1.78 34.34 1.45
N ARG A 101 1.29 35.33 0.71
CA ARG A 101 -0.15 35.63 0.64
C ARG A 101 -0.93 34.47 0.03
N HIS A 102 -0.37 33.79 -0.97
CA HIS A 102 -0.96 32.59 -1.56
C HIS A 102 -0.98 31.43 -0.56
N ARG A 103 0.15 31.14 0.10
CA ARG A 103 0.22 30.12 1.15
C ARG A 103 -0.83 30.32 2.26
N ARG A 104 -0.94 31.54 2.78
CA ARG A 104 -1.94 31.89 3.82
C ARG A 104 -3.39 31.71 3.34
N LYS A 105 -3.68 32.03 2.07
CA LYS A 105 -5.01 31.84 1.49
C LYS A 105 -5.38 30.36 1.33
N VAL A 106 -4.45 29.52 0.88
CA VAL A 106 -4.67 28.06 0.78
C VAL A 106 -4.89 27.45 2.16
N GLU A 107 -4.09 27.83 3.17
CA GLU A 107 -4.29 27.39 4.56
C GLU A 107 -5.69 27.77 5.09
N ALA A 108 -6.08 29.04 4.91
CA ALA A 108 -7.40 29.53 5.33
C ALA A 108 -8.53 28.78 4.60
N LYS A 109 -8.38 28.56 3.30
CA LYS A 109 -9.35 27.82 2.49
C LYS A 109 -9.53 26.40 3.00
N LEU A 110 -8.45 25.68 3.28
CA LEU A 110 -8.52 24.33 3.82
C LEU A 110 -9.23 24.32 5.18
N ARG A 111 -8.86 25.26 6.08
CA ARG A 111 -9.49 25.42 7.39
C ARG A 111 -11.01 25.66 7.27
N ASP A 112 -11.43 26.53 6.35
CA ASP A 112 -12.84 26.82 6.12
C ASP A 112 -13.60 25.61 5.55
N CYS A 113 -12.97 24.85 4.65
CA CYS A 113 -13.60 23.69 4.02
C CYS A 113 -13.78 22.51 4.99
N VAL A 114 -12.92 22.39 6.01
CA VAL A 114 -13.04 21.36 7.06
C VAL A 114 -13.87 21.82 8.26
N ALA A 115 -14.15 23.12 8.41
CA ALA A 115 -14.93 23.65 9.54
C ALA A 115 -16.36 23.08 9.63
N ARG A 116 -16.92 22.61 8.50
CA ARG A 116 -18.24 21.95 8.44
C ARG A 116 -18.18 20.43 8.67
N ASP A 117 -16.98 19.87 8.88
CA ASP A 117 -16.83 18.45 9.17
C ASP A 117 -17.41 18.13 10.55
N ARG A 118 -18.08 16.97 10.65
CA ARG A 118 -18.58 16.47 11.92
C ARG A 118 -17.45 16.01 12.83
N ALA A 119 -16.36 15.50 12.25
CA ALA A 119 -15.18 15.09 12.99
C ALA A 119 -14.40 16.31 13.46
N ARG A 120 -13.87 16.27 14.69
CA ARG A 120 -13.00 17.34 15.18
C ARG A 120 -11.73 17.37 14.35
N THR A 121 -11.47 18.51 13.72
CA THR A 121 -10.26 18.75 12.91
C THR A 121 -9.38 19.83 13.52
N LYS A 122 -8.06 19.68 13.41
CA LYS A 122 -7.08 20.72 13.71
C LYS A 122 -6.14 20.86 12.53
N VAL A 123 -6.11 22.03 11.89
CA VAL A 123 -5.23 22.34 10.76
C VAL A 123 -4.12 23.26 11.26
N LEU A 124 -2.86 22.83 11.10
CA LEU A 124 -1.69 23.62 11.44
C LEU A 124 -1.35 24.60 10.30
N ARG A 125 -0.38 25.49 10.57
CA ARG A 125 0.16 26.37 9.52
C ARG A 125 1.04 25.56 8.57
N ILE A 126 1.24 26.10 7.37
CA ILE A 126 2.22 25.53 6.44
C ILE A 126 3.60 25.43 7.11
N SER A 127 4.21 24.25 7.02
CA SER A 127 5.51 23.98 7.61
C SER A 127 6.62 24.65 6.79
N PRO A 128 7.84 24.76 7.34
CA PRO A 128 9.01 25.19 6.57
C PRO A 128 9.31 24.31 5.35
N PHE A 129 8.81 23.07 5.34
CA PHE A 129 8.92 22.13 4.22
C PHE A 129 7.78 22.26 3.20
N GLY A 130 6.88 23.24 3.33
CA GLY A 130 5.76 23.43 2.40
C GLY A 130 4.53 22.57 2.68
N LEU A 131 4.56 21.73 3.71
CA LEU A 131 3.48 20.79 4.04
C LEU A 131 2.43 21.42 4.95
N ILE A 132 1.16 21.10 4.74
CA ILE A 132 0.08 21.44 5.68
C ILE A 132 -0.34 20.19 6.45
N GLU A 133 0.05 20.15 7.73
CA GLU A 133 -0.31 19.09 8.66
C GLU A 133 -1.68 19.34 9.28
N MET A 134 -2.50 18.31 9.37
CA MET A 134 -3.75 18.36 10.10
C MET A 134 -4.04 17.05 10.83
N THR A 135 -4.84 17.13 11.89
CA THR A 135 -5.43 15.96 12.54
C THR A 135 -6.94 15.95 12.35
N ARG A 136 -7.50 14.77 12.09
CA ARG A 136 -8.95 14.54 12.01
C ARG A 136 -9.30 13.38 12.94
N GLN A 137 -10.25 13.59 13.85
CA GLN A 137 -10.70 12.55 14.76
C GLN A 137 -11.27 11.36 13.98
N ARG A 138 -10.80 10.14 14.29
CA ARG A 138 -11.38 8.90 13.75
C ARG A 138 -12.71 8.63 14.44
N ILE A 139 -13.81 8.70 13.68
CA ILE A 139 -15.16 8.37 14.20
C ILE A 139 -15.48 6.89 13.96
N ARG A 140 -15.04 6.33 12.83
CA ARG A 140 -15.25 4.92 12.46
C ARG A 140 -13.95 4.32 11.92
N PRO A 141 -13.86 2.98 11.79
CA PRO A 141 -12.82 2.36 10.97
C PRO A 141 -12.87 2.96 9.56
N SER A 142 -11.70 3.23 8.97
CA SER A 142 -11.61 3.76 7.61
C SER A 142 -12.27 2.80 6.62
N LEU A 143 -12.93 3.32 5.59
CA LEU A 143 -13.66 2.53 4.60
C LEU A 143 -12.84 1.35 4.04
N LYS A 144 -11.54 1.57 3.77
CA LYS A 144 -10.62 0.52 3.30
C LYS A 144 -10.58 -0.70 4.23
N ARG A 145 -10.52 -0.50 5.54
CA ARG A 145 -10.46 -1.59 6.54
C ARG A 145 -11.79 -2.32 6.71
N SER A 146 -12.90 -1.70 6.29
CA SER A 146 -14.23 -2.33 6.36
C SER A 146 -14.54 -3.18 5.14
N ILE A 147 -13.82 -2.98 4.02
CA ILE A 147 -14.11 -3.62 2.72
C ILE A 147 -13.00 -4.56 2.27
N TYR A 148 -11.74 -4.25 2.60
CA TYR A 148 -10.58 -5.03 2.17
C TYR A 148 -9.91 -5.73 3.36
N GLU A 149 -9.39 -6.92 3.08
CA GLU A 149 -8.42 -7.61 3.94
C GLU A 149 -6.99 -7.41 3.41
N ASP A 150 -6.00 -7.58 4.29
CA ASP A 150 -4.61 -7.50 3.88
C ASP A 150 -4.26 -8.67 2.96
N CYS A 151 -3.48 -8.39 1.91
CA CYS A 151 -3.09 -9.41 0.94
C CYS A 151 -2.36 -10.57 1.63
N PRO A 152 -2.83 -11.83 1.51
CA PRO A 152 -2.25 -12.97 2.23
C PRO A 152 -0.84 -13.33 1.74
N CYS A 153 -0.40 -12.82 0.59
CA CYS A 153 0.94 -13.06 0.06
C CYS A 153 1.99 -12.08 0.58
N CYS A 154 1.60 -10.83 0.82
CA CYS A 154 2.54 -9.75 1.17
C CYS A 154 2.18 -9.04 2.48
N ASN A 155 1.16 -9.52 3.19
CA ASN A 155 0.61 -8.96 4.43
C ASN A 155 0.42 -7.44 4.33
N GLY A 156 -0.18 -6.98 3.23
CA GLY A 156 -0.50 -5.57 3.01
C GLY A 156 0.68 -4.69 2.54
N THR A 157 1.90 -5.21 2.39
CA THR A 157 3.06 -4.41 1.95
C THR A 157 3.02 -3.98 0.48
N GLY A 158 2.20 -4.64 -0.35
CA GLY A 158 2.08 -4.37 -1.79
C GLY A 158 3.29 -4.80 -2.63
N HIS A 159 4.30 -5.43 -2.01
CA HIS A 159 5.53 -5.84 -2.67
C HIS A 159 5.89 -7.27 -2.27
N VAL A 160 6.51 -8.03 -3.17
CA VAL A 160 7.05 -9.37 -2.89
C VAL A 160 8.54 -9.40 -3.23
N LYS A 161 9.30 -10.23 -2.52
CA LYS A 161 10.74 -10.42 -2.80
C LYS A 161 10.94 -10.92 -4.23
N THR A 162 12.04 -10.48 -4.86
CA THR A 162 12.42 -10.99 -6.19
C THR A 162 12.84 -12.45 -6.11
N VAL A 163 12.89 -13.13 -7.24
CA VAL A 163 13.25 -14.56 -7.32
C VAL A 163 14.67 -14.78 -6.80
N GLU A 164 15.59 -13.89 -7.13
CA GLU A 164 16.99 -13.93 -6.70
C GLU A 164 17.11 -13.72 -5.18
N SER A 165 16.34 -12.78 -4.63
CA SER A 165 16.33 -12.51 -3.18
C SER A 165 15.75 -13.70 -2.41
N MET A 166 14.64 -14.27 -2.91
CA MET A 166 14.07 -15.51 -2.35
C MET A 166 15.07 -16.66 -2.44
N ALA A 167 15.76 -16.85 -3.57
CA ALA A 167 16.73 -17.92 -3.75
C ALA A 167 17.88 -17.84 -2.73
N ILE A 168 18.38 -16.64 -2.40
CA ILE A 168 19.40 -16.46 -1.37
C ILE A 168 18.89 -16.90 0.01
N GLU A 169 17.65 -16.55 0.35
CA GLU A 169 17.01 -16.95 1.61
C GLU A 169 16.81 -18.47 1.69
N VAL A 170 16.38 -19.09 0.59
CA VAL A 170 16.27 -20.55 0.49
C VAL A 170 17.64 -21.21 0.67
N MET A 171 18.69 -20.71 0.01
CA MET A 171 20.05 -21.26 0.17
C MET A 171 20.56 -21.14 1.60
N ARG A 172 20.28 -20.04 2.30
CA ARG A 172 20.63 -19.89 3.73
C ARG A 172 19.88 -20.87 4.61
N ALA A 173 18.58 -21.07 4.35
CA ALA A 173 17.77 -22.04 5.07
C ALA A 173 18.28 -23.47 4.82
N LEU A 174 18.65 -23.78 3.58
CA LEU A 174 19.26 -25.04 3.19
C LEU A 174 20.58 -25.29 3.91
N MET A 175 21.52 -24.33 3.89
CA MET A 175 22.81 -24.43 4.59
C MET A 175 22.63 -24.65 6.09
N THR A 176 21.67 -23.97 6.70
CA THR A 176 21.40 -24.14 8.14
C THR A 176 20.83 -25.52 8.42
N ALA A 177 19.91 -26.00 7.59
CA ALA A 177 19.32 -27.34 7.73
C ALA A 177 20.33 -28.47 7.48
N SER A 178 21.19 -28.34 6.46
CA SER A 178 22.20 -29.35 6.09
C SER A 178 23.31 -29.47 7.12
N SER A 179 23.62 -28.40 7.87
CA SER A 179 24.64 -28.42 8.93
C SER A 179 24.23 -29.20 10.20
N LEU A 180 22.95 -29.60 10.33
CA LEU A 180 22.47 -30.30 11.51
C LEU A 180 22.88 -31.78 11.50
N PRO A 181 23.55 -32.31 12.55
CA PRO A 181 24.15 -33.66 12.52
C PRO A 181 23.19 -34.83 12.26
N LYS A 182 21.89 -34.65 12.53
CA LYS A 182 20.87 -35.70 12.39
C LYS A 182 20.12 -35.63 11.05
N VAL A 183 20.40 -34.62 10.23
CA VAL A 183 19.68 -34.40 8.98
C VAL A 183 20.43 -35.10 7.85
N LYS A 184 19.72 -35.94 7.11
CA LYS A 184 20.24 -36.62 5.91
C LYS A 184 19.42 -36.35 4.67
N SER A 185 18.20 -35.87 4.81
CA SER A 185 17.40 -35.36 3.70
C SER A 185 16.77 -34.02 4.04
N VAL A 186 16.85 -33.08 3.10
CA VAL A 186 16.20 -31.78 3.18
C VAL A 186 15.26 -31.63 1.99
N LYS A 187 13.99 -31.40 2.29
CA LYS A 187 12.94 -31.16 1.30
C LYS A 187 12.54 -29.69 1.35
N LEU A 188 12.65 -29.01 0.22
CA LEU A 188 12.27 -27.62 0.01
C LEU A 188 10.97 -27.58 -0.79
N GLU A 189 9.93 -26.98 -0.25
CA GLU A 189 8.67 -26.70 -0.94
C GLU A 189 8.56 -25.18 -1.20
N LEU A 190 8.56 -24.78 -2.47
CA LEU A 190 8.76 -23.40 -2.93
C LEU A 190 7.74 -22.99 -4.00
N HIS A 191 7.61 -21.69 -4.25
CA HIS A 191 6.96 -21.20 -5.46
C HIS A 191 7.73 -21.63 -6.74
N GLN A 192 7.00 -21.96 -7.81
CA GLN A 192 7.56 -22.48 -9.07
C GLN A 192 8.76 -21.66 -9.59
N ARG A 193 8.60 -20.33 -9.68
CA ARG A 193 9.66 -19.44 -10.18
C ARG A 193 10.97 -19.52 -9.37
N VAL A 194 10.89 -19.76 -8.06
CA VAL A 194 12.07 -19.87 -7.19
C VAL A 194 12.70 -21.26 -7.34
N ALA A 195 11.90 -22.31 -7.43
CA ALA A 195 12.37 -23.67 -7.69
C ALA A 195 13.12 -23.76 -9.04
N ASP A 196 12.54 -23.21 -10.10
CA ASP A 196 13.16 -23.16 -11.43
C ASP A 196 14.49 -22.42 -11.41
N TYR A 197 14.55 -21.29 -10.70
CA TYR A 197 15.79 -20.53 -10.56
C TYR A 197 16.86 -21.33 -9.81
N LEU A 198 16.51 -22.02 -8.72
CA LEU A 198 17.45 -22.82 -7.95
C LEU A 198 18.03 -23.98 -8.76
N ILE A 199 17.17 -24.77 -9.40
CA ILE A 199 17.57 -25.98 -10.15
C ILE A 199 18.36 -25.64 -11.42
N ASN A 200 18.26 -24.42 -11.94
CA ASN A 200 18.99 -23.98 -13.14
C ASN A 200 20.20 -23.11 -12.84
N LYS A 201 20.07 -22.10 -11.98
CA LYS A 201 21.13 -21.11 -11.70
C LYS A 201 21.95 -21.43 -10.46
N LYS A 202 21.39 -22.16 -9.49
CA LYS A 202 22.05 -22.50 -8.22
C LYS A 202 22.36 -23.99 -8.05
N ARG A 203 22.16 -24.80 -9.11
CA ARG A 203 22.39 -26.25 -9.09
C ARG A 203 23.75 -26.65 -8.51
N ARG A 204 24.83 -26.02 -8.97
CA ARG A 204 26.20 -26.33 -8.51
C ARG A 204 26.37 -26.06 -7.01
N GLU A 205 25.82 -24.96 -6.51
CA GLU A 205 25.89 -24.60 -5.09
C GLU A 205 25.10 -25.61 -4.23
N ILE A 206 23.96 -26.12 -4.73
CA ILE A 206 23.19 -27.16 -4.06
C ILE A 206 23.97 -28.47 -4.03
N THR A 207 24.51 -28.91 -5.16
CA THR A 207 25.30 -30.15 -5.25
C THR A 207 26.52 -30.12 -4.34
N ASN A 208 27.23 -28.99 -4.27
CA ASN A 208 28.34 -28.84 -3.34
C ASN A 208 27.88 -28.99 -1.88
N LEU A 209 26.72 -28.42 -1.51
CA LEU A 209 26.18 -28.56 -0.15
C LEU A 209 25.75 -29.99 0.17
N GLU A 210 25.23 -30.73 -0.82
CA GLU A 210 24.89 -32.16 -0.70
C GLU A 210 26.14 -32.99 -0.41
N GLU A 211 27.23 -32.75 -1.15
CA GLU A 211 28.49 -33.47 -0.99
C GLU A 211 29.22 -33.11 0.32
N GLU A 212 29.29 -31.83 0.68
CA GLU A 212 29.99 -31.36 1.88
C GLU A 212 29.34 -31.85 3.18
N ASN A 213 28.01 -31.92 3.23
CA ASN A 213 27.27 -32.30 4.44
C ASN A 213 26.73 -33.73 4.41
N ASP A 214 26.97 -34.49 3.33
CA ASP A 214 26.40 -35.83 3.12
C ASP A 214 24.87 -35.86 3.33
N VAL A 215 24.17 -34.96 2.63
CA VAL A 215 22.71 -34.81 2.68
C VAL A 215 22.09 -34.85 1.28
N ASN A 216 20.86 -35.33 1.17
CA ASN A 216 20.09 -35.30 -0.07
C ASN A 216 19.10 -34.12 -0.08
N VAL A 217 19.13 -33.31 -1.14
CA VAL A 217 18.26 -32.13 -1.26
C VAL A 217 17.22 -32.33 -2.35
N SER A 218 15.94 -32.28 -1.96
CA SER A 218 14.80 -32.35 -2.87
C SER A 218 14.11 -31.00 -2.98
N VAL A 219 14.03 -30.43 -4.18
CA VAL A 219 13.29 -29.20 -4.46
C VAL A 219 11.95 -29.55 -5.10
N GLN A 220 10.86 -29.10 -4.47
CA GLN A 220 9.48 -29.29 -4.93
C GLN A 220 8.76 -27.96 -5.07
N THR A 221 7.83 -27.92 -6.02
CA THR A 221 6.95 -26.76 -6.23
C THR A 221 5.64 -26.94 -5.48
N GLY A 222 5.31 -25.98 -4.61
CA GLY A 222 4.00 -25.93 -3.96
C GLY A 222 2.90 -25.52 -4.96
N ILE A 223 1.70 -26.08 -4.78
CA ILE A 223 0.52 -25.74 -5.58
C ILE A 223 -0.26 -24.63 -4.86
N ASN A 224 -0.65 -23.58 -5.59
CA ASN A 224 -1.41 -22.43 -5.05
C ASN A 224 -0.70 -21.70 -3.89
N VAL A 225 0.63 -21.65 -3.91
CA VAL A 225 1.43 -20.94 -2.91
C VAL A 225 1.85 -19.55 -3.40
N GLY A 226 2.01 -18.60 -2.48
CA GLY A 226 2.47 -17.25 -2.82
C GLY A 226 3.94 -17.21 -3.27
N PRO A 227 4.40 -16.13 -3.93
CA PRO A 227 5.78 -16.00 -4.42
C PRO A 227 6.86 -16.10 -3.34
N THR A 228 6.50 -15.81 -2.09
CA THR A 228 7.38 -15.84 -0.91
C THR A 228 7.31 -17.16 -0.13
N HIS A 229 6.56 -18.14 -0.63
CA HIS A 229 6.40 -19.42 0.07
C HIS A 229 7.72 -20.20 0.12
N LEU A 230 8.11 -20.55 1.34
CA LEU A 230 9.24 -21.40 1.66
C LEU A 230 8.87 -22.31 2.82
N LYS A 231 8.88 -23.62 2.58
CA LYS A 231 8.75 -24.63 3.62
C LYS A 231 9.90 -25.62 3.53
N VAL A 232 10.59 -25.80 4.65
CA VAL A 232 11.74 -26.69 4.78
C VAL A 232 11.36 -27.86 5.68
N SER A 233 11.47 -29.07 5.17
CA SER A 233 11.25 -30.30 5.95
C SER A 233 12.56 -31.08 6.00
N CYS A 234 12.99 -31.48 7.20
CA CYS A 234 14.23 -32.22 7.40
C CYS A 234 13.91 -33.64 7.86
N ALA A 235 14.64 -34.64 7.38
CA ALA A 235 14.51 -36.02 7.80
C ALA A 235 15.88 -36.65 8.10
N ASP A 236 15.89 -37.62 9.01
CA ASP A 236 17.06 -38.43 9.35
C ASP A 236 17.26 -39.62 8.40
N GLU A 237 18.25 -40.48 8.69
CA GLU A 237 18.54 -41.71 7.92
C GLU A 237 17.35 -42.67 7.83
N ASN A 238 16.48 -42.66 8.83
CA ASN A 238 15.30 -43.53 8.92
C ASN A 238 14.03 -42.86 8.36
N GLY A 239 14.15 -41.66 7.80
CA GLY A 239 13.02 -40.87 7.30
C GLY A 239 12.17 -40.23 8.40
N ALA A 240 12.62 -40.24 9.66
CA ALA A 240 11.92 -39.57 10.75
C ALA A 240 12.14 -38.05 10.66
N SER A 241 11.06 -37.29 10.87
CA SER A 241 11.11 -35.82 10.81
C SER A 241 12.03 -35.26 11.89
N VAL A 242 13.05 -34.52 11.47
CA VAL A 242 13.91 -33.73 12.36
C VAL A 242 13.35 -32.32 12.45
N ALA A 243 13.36 -31.74 13.65
CA ALA A 243 12.92 -30.36 13.83
C ALA A 243 13.77 -29.43 12.95
N ALA A 244 13.15 -28.82 11.93
CA ALA A 244 13.80 -27.83 11.12
C ALA A 244 14.10 -26.59 11.98
N PRO A 245 15.24 -25.91 11.77
CA PRO A 245 15.51 -24.63 12.43
C PRO A 245 14.40 -23.64 12.10
N ALA A 246 14.11 -22.72 13.03
CA ALA A 246 12.99 -21.76 12.98
C ALA A 246 13.18 -20.64 11.91
N LEU A 247 13.44 -21.04 10.67
CA LEU A 247 13.70 -20.17 9.52
C LEU A 247 12.48 -20.06 8.58
N ALA A 248 11.52 -20.99 8.68
CA ALA A 248 10.25 -20.91 7.96
C ALA A 248 9.22 -20.18 8.83
N LYS A 249 9.22 -18.84 8.79
CA LYS A 249 8.06 -18.08 9.24
C LYS A 249 7.08 -18.00 8.07
N ASN A 250 5.90 -18.60 8.26
CA ASN A 250 4.72 -18.35 7.43
C ASN A 250 4.40 -16.86 7.36
#